data_AF-A0A5D0QW59-F1
#
_entry.id   AF-A0A5D0QW59-F1
#
_cell.length_a   1.000
_cell.length_b   1.000
_cell.length_c   1.000
_cell.angle_alpha   90.00
_cell.angle_beta   90.00
_cell.angle_gamma   90.00
#
_symmetry.space_group_name_H-M   'P 1'
#
loop_
_entity.id
_entity.type
_entity.pdbx_description
1 polymer ?
#
loop_
_entity_poly.entity_id
_entity_poly.type
_entity_poly.pdbx_seq_one_letter_code
_entity_poly.pdbx_strand_id
1 'polypeptide(L)'
;MIKRKTAFKIRKTHRYLGLFIGIQFLMWTIGSLYFSRTEIDEIHGNHFKKDEPEQISFNNLMGIAQLKNLQSIQTLELLEIAKEPHYYC
;
A
#
# COMPACT_ATOMS: atom_id res chain seq x y z
N MET A 1 -44.81 25.78 -4.21
CA MET A 1 -44.91 26.11 -2.77
C MET A 1 -44.93 24.81 -1.95
N ILE A 2 -43.93 24.52 -1.14
CA ILE A 2 -43.85 23.24 -0.38
C ILE A 2 -44.91 23.25 0.72
N LYS A 3 -45.68 22.16 0.85
CA LYS A 3 -46.71 22.04 1.90
C LYS A 3 -46.06 22.20 3.28
N ARG A 4 -46.68 23.00 4.15
CA ARG A 4 -46.15 23.37 5.48
C ARG A 4 -45.76 22.15 6.34
N LYS A 5 -46.54 21.06 6.28
CA LYS A 5 -46.23 19.78 6.95
C LYS A 5 -44.95 19.11 6.40
N THR A 6 -44.74 19.16 5.09
CA THR A 6 -43.55 18.62 4.43
C THR A 6 -42.31 19.43 4.79
N ALA A 7 -42.40 20.76 4.79
CA ALA A 7 -41.31 21.64 5.22
C ALA A 7 -40.89 21.37 6.67
N PHE A 8 -41.87 21.11 7.56
CA PHE A 8 -41.59 20.75 8.95
C PHE A 8 -40.85 19.41 9.08
N LYS A 9 -41.29 18.39 8.33
CA LYS A 9 -40.62 17.08 8.28
C LYS A 9 -39.18 17.20 7.78
N ILE A 10 -38.94 17.95 6.69
CA ILE A 10 -37.61 18.16 6.13
C ILE A 10 -36.66 18.78 7.17
N ARG A 11 -37.09 19.81 7.89
CA ARG A 11 -36.25 20.45 8.94
C ARG A 11 -35.91 19.49 10.07
N LYS A 12 -36.87 18.66 10.48
CA LYS A 12 -36.67 17.65 11.51
C LYS A 12 -35.66 16.59 11.03
N THR A 13 -35.89 16.02 9.84
CA THR A 13 -34.99 15.02 9.25
C THR A 13 -33.59 15.58 9.03
N HIS A 14 -33.44 16.80 8.50
CA HIS A 14 -32.14 17.41 8.27
C HIS A 14 -31.32 17.55 9.57
N ARG A 15 -31.96 17.93 10.68
CA ARG A 15 -31.30 18.02 11.99
C ARG A 15 -30.75 16.65 12.45
N TYR A 16 -31.55 15.60 12.36
CA TYR A 16 -31.12 14.26 12.76
C TYR A 16 -30.10 13.64 11.79
N LEU A 17 -30.27 13.88 10.49
CA LEU A 17 -29.33 13.43 9.46
C LEU A 17 -27.97 14.10 9.63
N GLY A 18 -27.93 15.40 9.89
CA GLY A 18 -26.69 16.12 10.18
C GLY A 18 -25.96 15.56 11.41
N LEU A 19 -26.69 15.24 12.48
CA LEU A 19 -26.11 14.60 13.66
C LEU A 19 -25.54 13.20 13.34
N PHE A 20 -26.29 12.39 12.59
CA PHE A 20 -25.85 11.07 12.18
C PHE A 20 -24.57 11.15 11.33
N ILE A 21 -24.56 11.99 10.30
CA ILE A 21 -23.39 12.19 9.43
C ILE A 21 -22.19 12.72 10.24
N GLY A 22 -22.41 13.63 11.19
CA GLY A 22 -21.35 14.14 12.06
C GLY A 22 -20.69 13.03 12.88
N ILE A 23 -21.49 12.15 13.50
CA ILE A 23 -20.98 10.99 14.26
C ILE A 23 -20.24 10.03 13.32
N GLN A 24 -20.79 9.73 12.15
CA GLN A 24 -20.12 8.90 11.14
C GLN A 24 -18.75 9.47 10.76
N PHE A 25 -18.67 10.77 10.50
CA PHE A 25 -17.43 11.45 10.15
C PHE A 25 -16.41 11.44 11.29
N LEU A 26 -16.88 11.58 12.54
CA LEU A 26 -16.03 11.52 13.72
C LEU A 26 -15.45 10.12 13.92
N MET A 27 -16.27 9.07 13.79
CA MET A 27 -15.79 7.69 13.80
C MET A 27 -14.79 7.42 12.66
N TRP A 28 -15.06 7.96 11.47
CA TRP A 28 -14.17 7.81 10.32
C TRP A 28 -12.83 8.54 10.51
N THR A 29 -12.85 9.73 11.10
CA THR A 29 -11.65 10.51 11.41
C THR A 29 -10.81 9.84 12.49
N ILE A 30 -11.44 9.35 13.56
CA ILE A 30 -10.75 8.61 14.62
C ILE A 30 -10.17 7.32 14.07
N GLY A 31 -10.93 6.56 13.27
CA GLY A 31 -10.44 5.35 12.61
C GLY A 31 -9.25 5.63 11.71
N SER A 32 -9.33 6.67 10.87
CA SER A 32 -8.22 7.10 10.00
C SER A 32 -6.98 7.53 10.80
N LEU A 33 -7.16 8.30 11.88
CA LEU A 33 -6.07 8.70 12.76
C LEU A 33 -5.49 7.51 13.53
N TYR A 34 -6.32 6.56 13.95
CA TYR A 34 -5.90 5.30 14.57
C TYR A 34 -5.05 4.49 13.60
N PHE A 35 -5.50 4.32 12.34
CA PHE A 35 -4.73 3.65 11.30
C PHE A 35 -3.42 4.38 10.95
N SER A 36 -3.42 5.71 11.02
CA SER A 36 -2.21 6.52 10.86
C SER A 36 -1.23 6.36 12.03
N ARG A 37 -1.73 6.04 13.23
CA ARG A 37 -0.93 5.82 14.44
C ARG A 37 -0.55 4.36 14.67
N THR A 38 -1.24 3.39 14.08
CA THR A 38 -0.71 2.02 13.98
C THR A 38 0.50 2.08 13.08
N GLU A 39 1.67 2.03 13.71
CA GLU A 39 2.92 1.62 13.10
C GLU A 39 2.63 0.48 12.13
N ILE A 40 2.75 0.77 10.83
CA ILE A 40 2.71 -0.23 9.74
C ILE A 40 4.03 -1.04 9.79
N ASP A 41 4.66 -1.15 10.95
CA ASP A 41 5.94 -1.83 11.14
C ASP A 41 5.75 -3.34 10.94
N GLU A 42 4.58 -3.87 11.29
CA GLU A 42 4.24 -5.29 11.15
C GLU A 42 3.79 -5.67 9.72
N ILE A 43 3.29 -4.71 8.92
CA ILE A 43 2.77 -4.99 7.57
C ILE A 43 3.84 -4.81 6.47
N HIS A 44 4.94 -4.11 6.76
CA HIS A 44 6.08 -3.96 5.82
C HIS A 44 7.00 -5.18 5.76
N GLY A 45 6.71 -6.23 6.53
CA GLY A 45 7.55 -7.42 6.53
C GLY A 45 8.97 -7.14 6.99
N ASN A 46 9.18 -6.11 7.81
CA ASN A 46 10.49 -5.89 8.45
C ASN A 46 10.84 -7.08 9.37
N HIS A 47 9.84 -7.80 9.90
CA HIS A 47 10.07 -9.09 10.56
C HIS A 47 10.57 -10.20 9.61
N PHE A 48 10.37 -10.06 8.29
CA PHE A 48 10.98 -10.92 7.27
C PHE A 48 12.35 -10.41 6.81
N LYS A 49 12.75 -9.18 7.17
CA LYS A 49 14.10 -8.68 6.90
C LYS A 49 15.01 -9.12 8.05
N LYS A 50 15.97 -10.00 7.75
CA LYS A 50 17.10 -10.27 8.65
C LYS A 50 17.85 -8.96 8.89
N ASP A 51 18.21 -8.69 10.15
CA ASP A 51 18.84 -7.46 10.60
C ASP A 51 20.22 -7.18 9.98
N GLU A 52 20.83 -8.15 9.30
CA GLU A 52 22.08 -7.95 8.55
C GLU A 52 22.06 -8.82 7.28
N PRO A 53 21.94 -8.23 6.06
CA PRO A 53 22.25 -8.98 4.85
C PRO A 53 23.76 -9.23 4.82
N GLU A 54 24.16 -10.51 4.84
CA GLU A 54 25.54 -10.89 4.49
C GLU A 54 25.87 -10.28 3.12
N GLN A 55 26.88 -9.42 3.06
CA GLN A 55 27.34 -8.87 1.79
C GLN A 55 28.03 -9.97 0.99
N ILE A 56 27.27 -10.65 0.13
CA ILE A 56 27.83 -11.59 -0.83
C ILE A 56 28.50 -10.78 -1.93
N SER A 57 29.84 -10.72 -1.90
CA SER A 57 30.63 -10.16 -3.00
C SER A 57 30.66 -11.17 -4.15
N PHE A 58 29.99 -10.86 -5.25
CA PHE A 58 30.06 -11.69 -6.45
C PHE A 58 31.27 -11.28 -7.29
N ASN A 59 32.33 -12.08 -7.23
CA ASN A 59 33.60 -11.74 -7.89
C ASN A 59 33.63 -11.98 -9.41
N ASN A 60 32.57 -12.56 -10.00
CA ASN A 60 32.54 -13.01 -11.41
C ASN A 60 31.26 -12.60 -12.17
N LEU A 61 30.62 -11.48 -11.81
CA LEU A 61 29.46 -11.00 -12.58
C LEU A 61 29.92 -10.24 -13.83
N MET A 62 29.42 -10.68 -14.99
CA MET A 62 29.59 -9.95 -16.25
C MET A 62 28.70 -8.70 -16.20
N GLY A 63 29.30 -7.52 -16.18
CA GLY A 63 28.54 -6.27 -16.14
C GLY A 63 27.77 -6.05 -17.44
N ILE A 64 26.54 -5.51 -17.36
CA ILE A 64 25.65 -5.30 -18.52
C ILE A 64 26.33 -4.50 -19.64
N ALA A 65 27.29 -3.63 -19.30
CA ALA A 65 28.10 -2.88 -20.26
C ALA A 65 28.93 -3.77 -21.23
N GLN A 66 29.23 -5.01 -20.83
CA GLN A 66 29.98 -6.00 -21.62
C GLN A 66 29.08 -6.75 -22.62
N LEU A 67 27.75 -6.66 -22.48
CA LEU A 67 26.76 -7.30 -23.36
C LEU A 67 26.49 -6.52 -24.67
N LYS A 68 27.27 -5.46 -24.93
CA LYS A 68 27.03 -4.46 -26.00
C LYS A 68 27.09 -5.02 -27.43
N ASN A 69 27.50 -6.28 -27.63
CA ASN A 69 27.74 -6.88 -28.94
C ASN A 69 26.85 -8.09 -29.27
N LEU A 70 25.86 -8.40 -28.43
CA LEU A 70 24.86 -9.42 -28.74
C LEU A 70 23.66 -8.74 -29.41
N GLN A 71 23.28 -9.24 -30.59
CA GLN A 71 22.10 -8.78 -31.33
C GLN A 71 20.87 -8.78 -30.42
N SER A 72 19.97 -7.82 -30.67
CA SER A 72 18.74 -7.50 -29.92
C SER A 72 18.23 -8.66 -29.04
N ILE A 73 18.18 -8.43 -27.73
CA ILE A 73 17.61 -9.36 -26.76
C ILE A 73 16.14 -9.57 -27.14
N GLN A 74 15.79 -10.80 -27.56
CA GLN A 74 14.44 -11.12 -28.05
C GLN A 74 13.51 -11.58 -26.92
N THR A 75 14.05 -12.26 -25.93
CA THR A 75 13.30 -12.74 -24.76
C THR A 75 14.18 -12.70 -23.52
N LEU A 76 13.55 -12.33 -22.40
CA LEU A 76 14.15 -12.40 -21.07
C LEU A 76 13.29 -13.34 -20.25
N GLU A 77 13.86 -14.46 -19.82
CA GLU A 77 13.16 -15.47 -19.03
C GLU A 77 13.87 -15.62 -17.68
N LEU A 78 13.09 -15.55 -16.61
CA LEU A 78 13.59 -15.69 -15.25
C LEU A 78 13.61 -17.18 -14.91
N LEU A 79 14.78 -17.80 -14.98
CA LEU A 79 14.95 -19.19 -14.60
C LEU A 79 15.25 -19.28 -13.10
N GLU A 80 14.32 -19.82 -12.32
CA GLU A 80 14.49 -20.04 -10.89
C GLU A 80 15.39 -21.27 -10.66
N ILE A 81 16.70 -21.03 -10.62
CA ILE A 81 17.67 -22.08 -10.34
C ILE A 81 17.81 -22.19 -8.82
N ALA A 82 17.55 -23.39 -8.29
CA ALA A 82 17.73 -23.83 -6.90
C ALA A 82 16.58 -23.61 -5.88
N LYS A 83 15.37 -23.14 -6.26
CA LYS A 83 14.20 -22.97 -5.36
C LYS A 83 14.43 -22.07 -4.12
N GLU A 84 15.58 -21.42 -4.04
CA GLU A 84 15.92 -20.51 -2.96
C GLU A 84 15.80 -19.09 -3.53
N PRO A 85 14.89 -18.25 -3.01
CA PRO A 85 14.66 -16.92 -3.56
C PRO A 85 15.87 -16.04 -3.26
N HIS A 86 16.67 -15.76 -4.29
CA HIS A 86 17.78 -14.81 -4.22
C HIS A 86 17.32 -13.43 -4.67
N TYR A 87 17.19 -12.51 -3.70
CA TYR A 87 16.92 -11.10 -3.94
C TYR A 87 18.25 -10.35 -4.11
N TYR A 88 18.44 -9.71 -5.26
CA TYR A 88 19.53 -8.76 -5.49
C TYR A 88 18.99 -7.33 -5.36
N CYS A 89 19.67 -6.49 -4.58
CA CYS A 89 19.54 -5.03 -4.59
C CYS A 89 20.54 -4.43 -5.58
#